data_AF-A0A3C1WQ27-F1
#
_entry.id   AF-A0A3C1WQ27-F1
#
_cell.length_a   1.000
_cell.length_b   1.000
_cell.length_c   1.000
_cell.angle_alpha   90.00
_cell.angle_beta   90.00
_cell.angle_gamma   90.00
#
_symmetry.space_group_name_H-M   'P 1'
#
loop_
_entity.id
_entity.type
_entity.pdbx_description
1 polymer ?
#
loop_
_entity_poly.entity_id
_entity_poly.type
_entity_poly.pdbx_seq_one_letter_code
_entity_poly.pdbx_strand_id
1 'polypeptide(L)'
;MSSRNVRLSEKAWDNASKISAILFSIRDLKNNFNSISVMRKEAVKQLKEIPDSILEYFDICDAETLVPLTIFIKEKPAVMVVAIWIDGVRLIDNVEL
;
A
#
# COMPACT_ATOMS: atom_id res chain seq x y z
N MET A 1 -11.40 -8.35 5.51
CA MET A 1 -10.64 -9.24 6.42
C MET A 1 -10.21 -10.49 5.68
N SER A 2 -8.95 -10.93 5.80
CA SER A 2 -8.41 -12.11 5.13
C SER A 2 -8.29 -13.30 6.11
N SER A 3 -8.63 -14.51 5.67
CA SER A 3 -8.44 -15.76 6.45
C SER A 3 -6.98 -15.95 6.90
N ARG A 4 -6.01 -15.38 6.17
CA ARG A 4 -4.59 -15.45 6.50
C ARG A 4 -4.22 -14.66 7.75
N ASN A 5 -5.05 -13.68 8.15
CA ASN A 5 -4.81 -12.86 9.34
C ASN A 5 -4.89 -13.67 10.63
N VAL A 6 -5.57 -14.84 10.60
CA VAL A 6 -5.66 -15.78 11.74
C VAL A 6 -4.31 -16.38 12.11
N ARG A 7 -3.32 -16.33 11.21
CA ARG A 7 -1.96 -16.86 11.44
C ARG A 7 -1.01 -15.84 12.05
N LEU A 8 -1.43 -14.59 12.22
CA LEU A 8 -0.60 -13.52 12.75
C LEU A 8 -0.57 -13.60 14.28
N SER A 9 0.61 -13.47 14.87
CA SER A 9 0.78 -13.13 16.27
C SER A 9 0.20 -11.75 16.59
N GLU A 10 -0.08 -11.42 17.86
CA GLU A 10 -0.61 -10.09 18.23
C GLU A 10 0.27 -8.92 17.74
N LYS A 11 1.61 -9.09 17.81
CA LYS A 11 2.57 -8.10 17.28
C LYS A 11 2.49 -7.98 15.76
N ALA A 12 2.38 -9.10 15.06
CA ALA A 12 2.24 -9.11 13.61
C ALA A 12 0.89 -8.52 13.16
N TRP A 13 -0.15 -8.61 14.00
CA TRP A 13 -1.46 -8.00 13.75
C TRP A 13 -1.42 -6.46 13.86
N ASP A 14 -0.70 -5.92 14.85
CA ASP A 14 -0.45 -4.48 14.95
C ASP A 14 0.32 -3.97 13.72
N ASN A 15 1.37 -4.68 13.31
CA ASN A 15 2.14 -4.32 12.12
C ASN A 15 1.32 -4.44 10.82
N ALA A 16 0.46 -5.45 10.71
CA ALA A 16 -0.44 -5.60 9.57
C ALA A 16 -1.45 -4.44 9.46
N SER A 17 -1.95 -3.94 10.60
CA SER A 17 -2.89 -2.81 10.62
C SER A 17 -2.27 -1.51 10.09
N LYS A 18 -0.95 -1.34 10.25
CA LYS A 18 -0.19 -0.19 9.72
C LYS A 18 -0.24 -0.10 8.20
N ILE A 19 -0.37 -1.23 7.49
CA ILE A 19 -0.46 -1.26 6.02
C ILE A 19 -1.64 -0.39 5.56
N SER A 20 -2.84 -0.71 6.04
CA SER A 20 -4.05 0.04 5.68
C SER A 20 -3.97 1.50 6.13
N ALA A 21 -3.41 1.78 7.32
CA ALA A 21 -3.27 3.13 7.83
C ALA A 21 -2.36 3.99 6.94
N ILE A 22 -1.24 3.43 6.45
CA ILE A 22 -0.34 4.09 5.51
C ILE A 22 -1.04 4.33 4.18
N LEU A 23 -1.73 3.33 3.62
CA LEU A 23 -2.46 3.50 2.36
C LEU A 23 -3.52 4.61 2.45
N PHE A 24 -4.31 4.65 3.51
CA PHE A 24 -5.29 5.72 3.71
C PHE A 24 -4.63 7.09 3.91
N SER A 25 -3.55 7.16 4.67
CA SER A 25 -2.77 8.40 4.84
C SER A 25 -2.26 8.95 3.50
N ILE A 26 -1.69 8.08 2.65
CA ILE A 26 -1.21 8.47 1.33
C ILE A 26 -2.35 8.94 0.43
N ARG A 27 -3.51 8.27 0.46
CA ARG A 27 -4.71 8.70 -0.27
C ARG A 27 -5.19 10.08 0.18
N ASP A 28 -5.28 10.30 1.48
CA ASP A 28 -5.80 11.55 2.04
C ASP A 28 -4.85 12.72 1.75
N LEU A 29 -3.55 12.45 1.69
CA LEU A 29 -2.51 13.41 1.30
C LEU A 29 -2.31 13.51 -0.21
N LYS A 30 -3.16 12.91 -1.06
CA LYS A 30 -2.91 12.83 -2.51
C LYS A 30 -2.64 14.17 -3.19
N ASN A 31 -3.38 15.20 -2.77
CA ASN A 31 -3.27 16.56 -3.32
C ASN A 31 -1.97 17.28 -2.90
N ASN A 32 -1.26 16.76 -1.90
CA ASN A 32 0.01 17.31 -1.43
C ASN A 32 1.21 16.79 -2.24
N PHE A 33 1.00 15.79 -3.11
CA PHE A 33 2.05 15.22 -3.94
C PHE A 33 2.07 15.83 -5.33
N ASN A 34 3.24 16.31 -5.74
CA ASN A 34 3.42 16.91 -7.08
C ASN A 34 3.46 15.88 -8.22
N SER A 35 3.65 14.59 -7.91
CA SER A 35 3.66 13.51 -8.92
C SER A 35 3.41 12.13 -8.30
N ILE A 36 2.98 11.17 -9.11
CA ILE A 36 2.86 9.74 -8.74
C ILE A 36 4.20 9.20 -8.23
N SER A 37 5.32 9.60 -8.84
CA SER A 37 6.65 9.12 -8.44
C SER A 37 7.00 9.52 -7.00
N VAL A 38 6.68 10.77 -6.61
CA VAL A 38 6.90 11.24 -5.23
C VAL A 38 5.97 10.52 -4.26
N MET A 39 4.69 10.39 -4.61
CA MET A 39 3.73 9.63 -3.80
C MET A 39 4.18 8.18 -3.59
N ARG A 40 4.60 7.50 -4.67
CA ARG A 40 5.08 6.11 -4.62
C ARG A 40 6.30 5.98 -3.71
N LYS A 41 7.26 6.91 -3.80
CA LYS A 41 8.45 6.92 -2.94
C LYS A 41 8.09 7.08 -1.47
N GLU A 42 7.15 7.97 -1.15
CA GLU A 42 6.71 8.20 0.22
C GLU A 42 5.98 6.98 0.79
N ALA A 43 5.06 6.38 0.02
CA ALA A 43 4.38 5.15 0.42
C ALA A 43 5.36 3.99 0.65
N VAL A 44 6.31 3.76 -0.27
CA VAL A 44 7.35 2.73 -0.14
C VAL A 44 8.22 2.97 1.09
N LYS A 45 8.56 4.23 1.39
CA LYS A 45 9.35 4.58 2.57
C LYS A 45 8.60 4.19 3.85
N GLN A 46 7.35 4.62 4.00
CA GLN A 46 6.54 4.31 5.19
C GLN A 46 6.29 2.80 5.34
N LEU A 47 6.00 2.09 4.24
CA LEU A 47 5.80 0.64 4.26
C LEU A 47 7.05 -0.13 4.71
N LYS A 48 8.24 0.34 4.31
CA LYS A 48 9.52 -0.26 4.74
C LYS A 48 9.88 0.03 6.20
N GLU A 49 9.25 1.04 6.82
CA GLU A 49 9.43 1.36 8.24
C GLU A 49 8.58 0.46 9.15
N ILE A 50 7.68 -0.36 8.60
CA ILE A 50 6.93 -1.34 9.38
C ILE A 50 7.91 -2.39 9.95
N PRO A 51 7.99 -2.57 11.28
CA PRO A 51 8.89 -3.55 11.90
C PRO A 51 8.59 -4.98 11.45
N ASP A 52 9.63 -5.81 11.40
CA ASP A 52 9.53 -7.25 11.09
C ASP A 52 8.76 -7.54 9.78
N SER A 53 8.92 -6.64 8.80
CA SER A 53 8.24 -6.72 7.52
C SER A 53 9.20 -6.69 6.34
N ILE A 54 8.77 -7.30 5.23
CA ILE A 54 9.48 -7.29 3.95
C ILE A 54 8.50 -6.85 2.87
N LEU A 55 8.65 -5.63 2.39
CA LEU A 55 7.88 -5.12 1.26
C LEU A 55 8.26 -5.88 -0.02
N GLU A 56 7.32 -6.60 -0.60
CA GLU A 56 7.50 -7.31 -1.87
C GLU A 56 7.30 -6.34 -3.03
N TYR A 57 6.16 -5.65 -3.06
CA TYR A 57 5.92 -4.56 -4.00
C TYR A 57 4.89 -3.56 -3.47
N PHE A 58 4.98 -2.35 -3.99
CA PHE A 58 3.95 -1.32 -3.91
C PHE A 58 3.89 -0.62 -5.26
N ASP A 59 2.67 -0.44 -5.80
CA ASP A 59 2.49 0.36 -7.00
C ASP A 59 1.16 1.11 -7.00
N ILE A 60 1.07 2.10 -7.88
CA ILE A 60 -0.13 2.88 -8.17
C ILE A 60 -0.49 2.56 -9.62
N CYS A 61 -1.64 1.89 -9.80
CA CYS A 61 -2.08 1.40 -11.09
C CYS A 61 -3.40 2.06 -11.50
N ASP A 62 -3.70 1.98 -12.79
CA ASP A 62 -5.04 2.21 -13.31
C ASP A 62 -5.99 1.15 -12.73
N ALA A 63 -7.14 1.56 -12.20
CA ALA A 63 -8.02 0.67 -11.43
C ALA A 63 -8.70 -0.40 -12.31
N GLU A 64 -8.83 -0.16 -13.62
CA GLU A 64 -9.47 -1.10 -14.55
C GLU A 64 -8.46 -2.06 -15.16
N THR A 65 -7.31 -1.55 -15.59
CA THR A 65 -6.31 -2.33 -16.34
C THR A 65 -5.20 -2.90 -15.47
N LEU A 66 -5.05 -2.43 -14.24
CA LEU A 66 -3.95 -2.74 -13.32
C LEU A 66 -2.56 -2.40 -13.88
N VAL A 67 -2.50 -1.58 -14.92
CA VAL A 67 -1.24 -1.10 -15.50
C VAL A 67 -0.65 0.00 -14.61
N PRO A 68 0.63 -0.06 -14.24
CA PRO A 68 1.28 0.98 -13.46
C PRO A 68 1.18 2.37 -14.10
N LEU A 69 0.79 3.35 -13.30
CA LEU A 69 0.68 4.74 -13.73
C LEU A 69 2.01 5.46 -13.55
N THR A 70 2.37 6.29 -14.53
CA THR A 70 3.53 7.20 -14.47
C THR A 70 3.11 8.64 -14.18
N ILE A 71 1.87 9.01 -14.54
CA ILE A 71 1.27 10.33 -14.34
C ILE A 71 -0.17 10.20 -13.84
N PHE A 72 -0.61 11.16 -13.02
CA PHE A 72 -2.02 11.23 -12.61
C PHE A 72 -2.86 11.73 -13.79
N ILE A 73 -3.93 11.00 -14.09
CA ILE A 73 -4.93 11.42 -15.06
C ILE A 73 -6.20 11.69 -14.26
N LYS A 74 -6.62 12.97 -14.22
CA LYS A 74 -7.66 13.49 -13.31
C LYS A 74 -9.00 12.75 -13.39
N GLU A 75 -9.26 12.10 -14.52
CA GLU A 75 -10.52 11.41 -14.83
C GLU A 75 -10.39 9.89 -14.82
N LYS A 76 -9.19 9.34 -14.55
CA LYS A 76 -9.00 7.90 -14.49
C LYS A 76 -8.92 7.40 -13.05
N PRO A 77 -9.73 6.39 -12.68
CA PRO A 77 -9.64 5.79 -11.37
C PRO A 77 -8.27 5.12 -11.21
N ALA A 78 -7.62 5.38 -10.08
CA ALA A 78 -6.34 4.79 -9.73
C ALA A 78 -6.48 3.95 -8.46
N VAL A 79 -5.66 2.92 -8.33
CA VAL A 79 -5.63 2.03 -7.17
C VAL A 79 -4.20 1.86 -6.69
N MET A 80 -3.98 1.99 -5.39
CA MET A 80 -2.75 1.57 -4.75
C MET A 80 -2.83 0.08 -4.47
N VAL A 81 -1.78 -0.65 -4.82
CA VAL A 81 -1.67 -2.09 -4.57
C VAL A 81 -0.38 -2.38 -3.81
N VAL A 82 -0.47 -3.23 -2.79
CA VAL A 82 0.68 -3.61 -1.98
C VAL A 82 0.69 -5.11 -1.71
N ALA A 83 1.90 -5.68 -1.71
CA ALA A 83 2.18 -6.98 -1.13
C ALA A 83 3.35 -6.86 -0.15
N ILE A 84 3.16 -7.35 1.06
CA ILE A 84 4.14 -7.27 2.14
C ILE A 84 4.10 -8.54 2.97
N TRP A 85 5.27 -9.01 3.37
CA TRP A 85 5.41 -10.15 4.27
C TRP A 85 5.57 -9.65 5.69
N ILE A 86 4.80 -10.19 6.62
CA ILE A 86 4.94 -9.94 8.06
C ILE A 86 4.88 -11.30 8.74
N ASP A 87 5.88 -11.63 9.55
CA ASP A 87 5.91 -12.88 10.33
C ASP A 87 5.70 -14.15 9.46
N GLY A 88 6.32 -14.17 8.29
CA GLY A 88 6.19 -15.28 7.31
C GLY A 88 4.83 -15.37 6.59
N VAL A 89 3.92 -14.43 6.83
CA VAL A 89 2.61 -14.36 6.17
C VAL A 89 2.62 -13.27 5.09
N ARG A 90 2.29 -13.65 3.85
CA ARG A 90 2.11 -12.69 2.75
C ARG A 90 0.73 -12.04 2.82
N LEU A 91 0.73 -10.75 3.11
CA LEU A 91 -0.44 -9.90 3.13
C LEU A 91 -0.50 -9.08 1.83
N ILE A 92 -1.72 -8.90 1.34
CA ILE A 92 -2.01 -8.02 0.22
C ILE A 92 -3.09 -7.05 0.66
N ASP A 93 -2.98 -5.81 0.18
CA ASP A 93 -4.01 -4.81 0.37
C ASP A 93 -4.08 -3.90 -0.85
N ASN A 94 -5.21 -3.22 -1.00
CA ASN A 94 -5.41 -2.24 -2.05
C ASN A 94 -6.37 -1.14 -1.60
N VAL A 95 -6.12 0.08 -2.06
CA VAL A 95 -6.96 1.25 -1.75
C VAL A 95 -7.10 2.10 -3.00
N GLU A 96 -8.36 2.36 -3.39
CA GLU A 96 -8.70 3.30 -4.47
C GLU A 96 -8.33 4.74 -4.08
N LEU A 97 -7.81 5.50 -5.05
CA LEU A 97 -7.25 6.84 -4.91
C LEU A 97 -8.25 7.96 -5.23
#